data_AF-A0A5S6Q1Z3-F1
#
_entry.id   AF-A0A5S6Q1Z3-F1
#
_cell.length_a   1.000
_cell.length_b   1.000
_cell.length_c   1.000
_cell.angle_alpha   90.00
_cell.angle_beta   90.00
_cell.angle_gamma   90.00
#
_symmetry.space_group_name_H-M   'P 1'
#
loop_
_entity.id
_entity.type
_entity.pdbx_description
1 polymer ?
#
loop_
_entity_poly.entity_id
_entity_poly.type
_entity_poly.pdbx_seq_one_letter_code
_entity_poly.pdbx_strand_id
1 'polypeptide(L)'
;MVGSVFSTFSTLLNCSFAIKQQLTKAPVRTFAEIMVNRKCRNSVYRSTKLKRFPVPDEQVPWEVPYPEYSPPEYNANVLKTAPWADPDLSNAAFNPKFNSLDGNVDRRSRKGTYKVVGGRPINPVGRTGLSGRGVLGKWGPNHAVDVIVSRWKRNESGEIERNELSGKPLLQFLAVVRRDTGEFAIPGGMIDAGENVTEAQQREFLEETLNYEKASTKRRRELEKLIEAPFKSGVEIKRNTDFYPVFFTKAS
;
A
#
# COMPACT_ATOMS: atom_id res chain seq x y z
N MET A 1 -65.37 -29.39 -20.32
CA MET A 1 -64.89 -28.29 -21.16
C MET A 1 -63.44 -28.02 -20.76
N VAL A 2 -62.48 -28.52 -21.56
CA VAL A 2 -61.54 -27.71 -22.39
C VAL A 2 -60.82 -26.65 -21.54
N GLY A 3 -59.50 -26.58 -21.40
CA GLY A 3 -58.36 -27.11 -22.16
C GLY A 3 -57.12 -26.31 -21.71
N SER A 4 -55.93 -26.83 -21.99
CA SER A 4 -54.61 -26.29 -21.63
C SER A 4 -54.29 -24.91 -22.25
N VAL A 5 -53.21 -24.26 -21.82
CA VAL A 5 -52.04 -23.90 -22.65
C VAL A 5 -50.97 -23.11 -21.85
N PHE A 6 -49.73 -23.49 -22.09
CA PHE A 6 -48.45 -22.92 -21.64
C PHE A 6 -48.18 -21.47 -22.12
N SER A 7 -47.21 -20.85 -21.44
CA SER A 7 -46.28 -19.83 -21.99
C SER A 7 -46.81 -18.40 -22.16
N THR A 8 -46.24 -17.44 -21.43
CA THR A 8 -45.17 -16.58 -22.00
C THR A 8 -44.57 -15.68 -20.93
N PHE A 9 -43.34 -16.03 -20.53
CA PHE A 9 -42.29 -15.07 -20.20
C PHE A 9 -42.18 -14.06 -21.35
N SER A 10 -42.51 -12.79 -21.13
CA SER A 10 -41.94 -11.60 -21.80
C SER A 10 -42.87 -10.40 -21.61
N THR A 11 -42.74 -9.67 -20.50
CA THR A 11 -43.37 -8.33 -20.40
C THR A 11 -42.57 -7.35 -19.53
N LEU A 12 -41.28 -7.62 -19.30
CA LEU A 12 -40.37 -6.67 -18.64
C LEU A 12 -39.01 -6.53 -19.36
N LEU A 13 -38.95 -6.92 -20.63
CA LEU A 13 -37.91 -6.48 -21.57
C LEU A 13 -38.62 -5.74 -22.70
N ASN A 14 -38.82 -4.43 -22.57
CA ASN A 14 -38.99 -3.47 -23.69
C ASN A 14 -39.18 -2.01 -23.24
N CYS A 15 -38.74 -1.61 -22.04
CA CYS A 15 -38.44 -0.19 -21.77
C CYS A 15 -36.95 0.05 -22.03
N SER A 16 -36.55 -0.14 -23.30
CA SER A 16 -35.26 0.33 -23.78
C SER A 16 -35.33 1.82 -24.08
N PHE A 17 -34.33 2.54 -23.57
CA PHE A 17 -33.65 3.62 -24.27
C PHE A 17 -34.49 4.83 -24.72
N ALA A 18 -34.52 5.88 -23.88
CA ALA A 18 -34.28 7.26 -24.32
C ALA A 18 -34.18 8.23 -23.14
N ILE A 19 -33.27 7.99 -22.18
CA ILE A 19 -32.72 9.12 -21.40
C ILE A 19 -31.42 9.49 -22.09
N LYS A 20 -31.51 10.43 -23.03
CA LYS A 20 -30.35 11.22 -23.50
C LYS A 20 -29.88 12.08 -22.32
N GLN A 21 -29.20 11.47 -21.35
CA GLN A 21 -28.18 12.21 -20.62
C GLN A 21 -27.05 12.41 -21.63
N GLN A 22 -26.94 13.63 -22.14
CA GLN A 22 -25.67 14.14 -22.63
C GLN A 22 -24.69 14.03 -21.46
N LEU A 23 -24.04 12.86 -21.34
CA LEU A 23 -22.77 12.73 -20.66
C LEU A 23 -21.83 13.62 -21.46
N THR A 24 -21.65 14.84 -20.97
CA THR A 24 -20.47 15.63 -21.31
C THR A 24 -19.29 14.67 -21.22
N LYS A 25 -18.53 14.54 -22.31
CA LYS A 25 -17.30 13.75 -22.30
C LYS A 25 -16.36 14.42 -21.30
N ALA A 26 -16.49 14.08 -20.03
CA ALA A 26 -15.46 14.36 -19.05
C ALA A 26 -14.19 13.70 -19.61
N PRO A 27 -13.06 14.41 -19.65
CA PRO A 27 -11.81 13.80 -20.09
C PRO A 27 -11.61 12.53 -19.27
N VAL A 28 -11.45 11.40 -19.97
CA VAL A 28 -11.18 10.11 -19.33
C VAL A 28 -9.80 10.23 -18.71
N ARG A 29 -9.76 10.67 -17.46
CA ARG A 29 -8.54 10.66 -16.68
C ARG A 29 -8.17 9.22 -16.43
N THR A 30 -6.92 8.86 -16.66
CA THR A 30 -6.45 7.50 -16.40
C THR A 30 -6.63 7.18 -14.91
N PHE A 31 -6.83 5.90 -14.54
CA PHE A 31 -6.86 5.50 -13.12
C PHE A 31 -5.62 5.97 -12.34
N ALA A 32 -4.49 6.17 -13.03
CA ALA A 32 -3.27 6.74 -12.48
C ALA A 32 -3.39 8.24 -12.17
N GLU A 33 -4.08 9.02 -13.01
CA GLU A 33 -4.40 10.45 -12.77
C GLU A 33 -5.42 10.66 -11.64
N ILE A 34 -6.25 9.64 -11.35
CA ILE A 34 -7.28 9.67 -10.30
C ILE A 34 -6.74 9.25 -8.93
N MET A 35 -5.54 8.68 -8.83
CA MET A 35 -4.90 8.42 -7.54
C MET A 35 -4.32 9.70 -6.93
N VAL A 36 -5.19 10.67 -6.68
CA VAL A 36 -4.89 11.73 -5.75
C VAL A 36 -4.62 11.06 -4.41
N ASN A 37 -3.44 11.29 -3.83
CA ASN A 37 -3.01 10.67 -2.58
C ASN A 37 -3.78 11.23 -1.37
N ARG A 38 -5.10 10.98 -1.32
CA ARG A 38 -6.05 11.52 -0.35
C ARG A 38 -5.69 11.07 1.08
N LYS A 39 -5.33 9.79 1.26
CA LYS A 39 -4.89 9.28 2.58
C LYS A 39 -3.66 10.01 3.12
N CYS A 40 -2.74 10.47 2.26
CA CYS A 40 -1.58 11.24 2.71
C CYS A 40 -1.83 12.75 2.85
N ARG A 41 -3.04 13.24 2.57
CA ARG A 41 -3.42 14.66 2.69
C ARG A 41 -4.49 14.92 3.76
N ASN A 42 -4.73 13.95 4.65
CA ASN A 42 -5.58 14.17 5.82
C ASN A 42 -5.09 15.38 6.63
N SER A 43 -6.01 16.17 7.18
CA SER A 43 -5.71 17.45 7.83
C SER A 43 -4.74 17.33 9.01
N VAL A 44 -4.73 16.19 9.71
CA VAL A 44 -3.86 15.91 10.85
C VAL A 44 -2.98 14.70 10.54
N TYR A 45 -1.69 14.79 10.89
CA TYR A 45 -0.77 13.66 10.77
C TYR A 45 -1.11 12.57 11.80
N ARG A 46 -1.13 11.31 11.36
CA ARG A 46 -1.55 10.15 12.17
C ARG A 46 -0.91 10.15 13.55
N SER A 47 -1.71 9.90 14.59
CA SER A 47 -1.28 9.77 15.99
C SER A 47 -0.55 11.01 16.54
N THR A 48 -0.81 12.19 15.96
CA THR A 48 -0.28 13.48 16.43
C THR A 48 -1.38 14.56 16.42
N LYS A 49 -1.06 15.76 16.92
CA LYS A 49 -1.89 16.96 16.77
C LYS A 49 -1.42 17.88 15.63
N LEU A 50 -0.40 17.46 14.87
CA LEU A 50 0.22 18.28 13.84
C LEU A 50 -0.71 18.41 12.64
N LYS A 51 -1.02 19.66 12.28
CA LYS A 51 -1.82 19.97 11.09
C LYS A 51 -0.94 20.01 9.86
N ARG A 52 -1.40 19.40 8.78
CA ARG A 52 -0.80 19.54 7.46
C ARG A 52 -1.20 20.87 6.83
N PHE A 53 -0.32 21.40 6.00
CA PHE A 53 -0.64 22.47 5.08
C PHE A 53 -1.69 22.00 4.06
N PRO A 54 -2.76 22.75 3.82
CA PRO A 54 -3.81 22.36 2.87
C PRO A 54 -3.25 22.19 1.45
N VAL A 55 -3.62 21.10 0.79
CA VAL A 55 -3.25 20.87 -0.61
C VAL A 55 -4.53 20.49 -1.36
N PRO A 56 -5.16 21.43 -2.08
CA PRO A 56 -6.26 21.13 -3.01
C PRO A 56 -5.86 20.08 -4.05
N ASP A 57 -6.82 19.37 -4.64
CA ASP A 57 -6.56 18.29 -5.60
C ASP A 57 -5.76 18.81 -6.83
N GLU A 58 -6.02 20.06 -7.22
CA GLU A 58 -5.35 20.76 -8.34
C GLU A 58 -3.90 21.11 -8.02
N GLN A 59 -3.55 21.22 -6.74
CA GLN A 59 -2.23 21.62 -6.25
C GLN A 59 -1.35 20.41 -5.85
N VAL A 60 -1.85 19.18 -6.02
CA VAL A 60 -1.08 17.96 -5.73
C VAL A 60 0.12 17.78 -6.66
N PRO A 61 0.01 17.92 -8.00
CA PRO A 61 1.14 17.71 -8.89
C PRO A 61 2.25 18.75 -8.67
N TRP A 62 3.50 18.31 -8.59
CA TRP A 62 4.65 19.20 -8.33
C TRP A 62 4.86 20.22 -9.45
N GLU A 63 4.45 19.88 -10.66
CA GLU A 63 4.52 20.70 -11.87
C GLU A 63 3.61 21.92 -11.81
N VAL A 64 2.54 21.87 -11.00
CA VAL A 64 1.66 23.03 -10.77
C VAL A 64 2.36 23.98 -9.79
N PRO A 65 2.58 25.26 -10.17
CA PRO A 65 3.12 26.26 -9.27
C PRO A 65 2.22 26.45 -8.05
N TYR A 66 2.82 26.41 -6.86
CA TYR A 66 2.14 26.69 -5.60
C TYR A 66 3.05 27.53 -4.69
N PRO A 67 3.25 28.83 -4.99
CA PRO A 67 4.26 29.67 -4.33
C PRO A 67 4.11 29.76 -2.80
N GLU A 68 2.89 29.74 -2.30
CA GLU A 68 2.55 29.82 -0.87
C GLU A 68 2.68 28.49 -0.13
N TYR A 69 3.00 27.38 -0.84
CA TYR A 69 3.08 26.06 -0.23
C TYR A 69 4.27 25.97 0.72
N SER A 70 3.94 26.06 2.02
CA SER A 70 4.87 26.06 3.13
C SER A 70 4.49 24.97 4.14
N PRO A 71 4.71 23.69 3.80
CA PRO A 71 4.35 22.57 4.68
C PRO A 71 5.21 22.57 5.95
N PRO A 72 4.62 22.37 7.15
CA PRO A 72 5.41 22.20 8.35
C PRO A 72 6.31 20.96 8.25
N GLU A 73 7.48 20.99 8.89
CA GLU A 73 8.38 19.84 8.94
C GLU A 73 8.11 18.98 10.18
N TYR A 74 8.08 17.66 10.00
CA TYR A 74 7.92 16.72 11.10
C TYR A 74 8.74 15.44 10.90
N ASN A 75 9.52 15.12 11.93
CA ASN A 75 10.22 13.87 12.10
C ASN A 75 9.93 13.37 13.51
N ALA A 76 9.42 12.13 13.65
CA ALA A 76 9.10 11.56 14.95
C ALA A 76 10.37 11.41 15.81
N ASN A 77 10.27 11.64 17.12
CA ASN A 77 11.43 11.62 18.02
C ASN A 77 12.18 10.28 18.01
N VAL A 78 11.47 9.16 17.79
CA VAL A 78 12.05 7.82 17.68
C VAL A 78 13.10 7.72 16.56
N LEU A 79 12.98 8.53 15.50
CA LEU A 79 13.92 8.52 14.37
C LEU A 79 15.32 9.03 14.74
N LYS A 80 15.48 9.69 15.89
CA LYS A 80 16.79 10.19 16.35
C LYS A 80 17.67 9.07 16.91
N THR A 81 17.07 7.99 17.40
CA THR A 81 17.78 6.92 18.12
C THR A 81 17.53 5.54 17.52
N ALA A 82 16.51 5.38 16.68
CA ALA A 82 16.18 4.11 16.06
C ALA A 82 17.30 3.63 15.11
N PRO A 83 17.78 2.38 15.26
CA PRO A 83 18.85 1.83 14.41
C PRO A 83 18.40 1.64 12.95
N TRP A 84 17.09 1.52 12.72
CA TRP A 84 16.49 1.41 11.39
C TRP A 84 16.28 2.77 10.70
N ALA A 85 16.40 3.89 11.42
CA ALA A 85 16.18 5.22 10.86
C ALA A 85 17.46 5.76 10.21
N ASP A 86 17.31 6.47 9.09
CA ASP A 86 18.41 7.24 8.53
C ASP A 86 18.80 8.39 9.49
N PRO A 87 20.05 8.87 9.46
CA PRO A 87 20.38 10.17 10.03
C PRO A 87 19.57 11.31 9.40
N ASP A 88 19.60 12.49 10.03
CA ASP A 88 19.09 13.70 9.39
C ASP A 88 19.96 14.11 8.19
N LEU A 89 19.37 14.70 7.15
CA LEU A 89 20.12 15.14 5.96
C LEU A 89 21.06 16.31 6.23
N SER A 90 20.91 17.01 7.37
CA SER A 90 21.89 18.01 7.82
C SER A 90 23.17 17.38 8.36
N ASN A 91 23.20 16.07 8.62
CA ASN A 91 24.39 15.37 9.07
C ASN A 91 25.39 15.23 7.91
N ALA A 92 26.53 15.92 8.00
CA ALA A 92 27.57 15.90 6.97
C ALA A 92 28.18 14.50 6.70
N ALA A 93 28.11 13.58 7.67
CA ALA A 93 28.57 12.20 7.48
C ALA A 93 27.54 11.32 6.75
N PHE A 94 26.30 11.81 6.57
CA PHE A 94 25.23 11.09 5.91
C PHE A 94 25.03 11.59 4.47
N ASN A 95 25.59 10.84 3.51
CA ASN A 95 25.51 11.16 2.09
C ASN A 95 24.75 10.06 1.32
N PRO A 96 23.40 10.03 1.40
CA PRO A 96 22.61 8.96 0.81
C PRO A 96 22.63 8.96 -0.72
N LYS A 97 22.78 7.78 -1.31
CA LYS A 97 22.71 7.60 -2.77
C LYS A 97 21.27 7.31 -3.22
N PHE A 98 20.47 8.35 -3.35
CA PHE A 98 19.09 8.23 -3.84
C PHE A 98 18.98 7.59 -5.22
N ASN A 99 17.85 6.94 -5.51
CA ASN A 99 17.60 6.20 -6.73
C ASN A 99 18.63 5.08 -7.04
N SER A 100 19.29 4.55 -6.01
CA SER A 100 20.25 3.45 -6.13
C SER A 100 20.17 2.49 -4.94
N LEU A 101 20.85 1.35 -5.02
CA LEU A 101 21.12 0.51 -3.86
C LEU A 101 22.28 1.13 -3.09
N ASP A 102 21.99 1.73 -1.93
CA ASP A 102 22.92 2.50 -1.13
C ASP A 102 23.42 1.67 0.06
N GLY A 103 24.47 0.88 -0.19
CA GLY A 103 24.91 -0.16 0.74
C GLY A 103 23.80 -1.18 0.95
N ASN A 104 23.30 -1.27 2.18
CA ASN A 104 22.23 -2.20 2.56
C ASN A 104 20.83 -1.57 2.48
N VAL A 105 20.70 -0.33 2.01
CA VAL A 105 19.39 0.35 1.89
C VAL A 105 19.04 0.51 0.42
N ASP A 106 17.98 -0.17 -0.04
CA ASP A 106 17.44 0.10 -1.37
C ASP A 106 16.71 1.44 -1.37
N ARG A 107 17.28 2.44 -2.04
CA ARG A 107 16.68 3.76 -2.18
C ARG A 107 16.00 3.90 -3.53
N ARG A 108 15.88 2.85 -4.34
CA ARG A 108 15.14 2.90 -5.61
C ARG A 108 13.66 2.78 -5.34
N SER A 109 12.87 3.45 -6.15
CA SER A 109 11.42 3.33 -6.09
C SER A 109 10.93 2.26 -7.07
N ARG A 110 9.92 1.50 -6.67
CA ARG A 110 9.17 0.56 -7.52
C ARG A 110 8.30 1.28 -8.55
N LYS A 111 8.12 2.60 -8.41
CA LYS A 111 7.43 3.49 -9.36
C LYS A 111 8.38 4.21 -10.33
N GLY A 112 9.67 3.90 -10.29
CA GLY A 112 10.69 4.53 -11.12
C GLY A 112 11.45 5.65 -10.39
N THR A 113 12.27 6.40 -11.11
CA THR A 113 13.12 7.44 -10.52
C THR A 113 12.29 8.58 -9.93
N TYR A 114 12.61 8.99 -8.70
CA TYR A 114 12.05 10.20 -8.07
C TYR A 114 13.04 11.35 -8.10
N LYS A 115 12.50 12.58 -8.17
CA LYS A 115 13.31 13.81 -8.16
C LYS A 115 13.92 14.03 -6.77
N VAL A 116 15.13 14.59 -6.74
CA VAL A 116 15.81 15.06 -5.52
C VAL A 116 16.04 16.56 -5.68
N VAL A 117 15.55 17.36 -4.73
CA VAL A 117 15.60 18.83 -4.76
C VAL A 117 16.23 19.30 -3.47
N GLY A 118 17.31 20.09 -3.55
CA GLY A 118 18.03 20.56 -2.36
C GLY A 118 18.54 19.42 -1.47
N GLY A 119 18.98 18.32 -2.07
CA GLY A 119 19.43 17.12 -1.34
C GLY A 119 18.30 16.28 -0.73
N ARG A 120 17.02 16.61 -0.96
CA ARG A 120 15.85 15.91 -0.40
C ARG A 120 15.04 15.20 -1.48
N PRO A 121 14.63 13.94 -1.28
CA PRO A 121 13.74 13.25 -2.21
C PRO A 121 12.33 13.83 -2.12
N ILE A 122 11.66 14.03 -3.26
CA ILE A 122 10.26 14.48 -3.28
C ILE A 122 9.32 13.31 -3.62
N ASN A 123 8.12 13.32 -3.06
CA ASN A 123 7.14 12.24 -3.27
C ASN A 123 6.72 12.18 -4.75
N PRO A 124 6.93 11.06 -5.46
CA PRO A 124 6.58 10.94 -6.88
C PRO A 124 5.07 11.08 -7.16
N VAL A 125 4.21 10.98 -6.13
CA VAL A 125 2.74 11.10 -6.24
C VAL A 125 2.24 12.51 -5.87
N GLY A 126 3.13 13.47 -5.65
CA GLY A 126 2.76 14.87 -5.43
C GLY A 126 2.82 15.36 -3.98
N ARG A 127 2.40 16.62 -3.80
CA ARG A 127 2.35 17.33 -2.52
C ARG A 127 1.41 16.65 -1.53
N THR A 128 1.78 16.68 -0.26
CA THR A 128 1.03 16.03 0.82
C THR A 128 0.77 16.94 2.02
N GLY A 129 1.23 18.19 1.98
CA GLY A 129 0.96 19.17 3.03
C GLY A 129 1.87 19.05 4.25
N LEU A 130 2.91 18.23 4.20
CA LEU A 130 3.85 18.10 5.29
C LEU A 130 5.25 17.87 4.68
N SER A 131 6.30 18.18 5.42
CA SER A 131 7.68 17.85 5.08
C SER A 131 8.31 17.05 6.23
N GLY A 132 9.51 16.52 6.05
CA GLY A 132 10.09 15.57 7.01
C GLY A 132 9.55 14.14 6.86
N ARG A 133 10.18 13.20 7.54
CA ARG A 133 9.89 11.76 7.37
C ARG A 133 8.57 11.33 7.99
N GLY A 134 8.00 12.15 8.85
CA GLY A 134 6.97 11.72 9.77
C GLY A 134 7.49 10.60 10.67
N VAL A 135 6.86 9.42 10.63
CA VAL A 135 7.30 8.22 11.38
C VAL A 135 8.17 7.26 10.57
N LEU A 136 8.41 7.53 9.29
CA LEU A 136 9.15 6.61 8.42
C LEU A 136 10.66 6.73 8.62
N GLY A 137 11.37 5.61 8.51
CA GLY A 137 12.81 5.56 8.84
C GLY A 137 13.68 6.19 7.79
N LYS A 138 13.38 5.91 6.53
CA LYS A 138 14.24 6.24 5.39
C LYS A 138 13.82 7.53 4.72
N TRP A 139 14.79 8.31 4.27
CA TRP A 139 14.54 9.37 3.28
C TRP A 139 14.31 8.72 1.91
N GLY A 140 13.18 9.05 1.28
CA GLY A 140 12.75 8.40 0.04
C GLY A 140 11.90 7.16 0.32
N PRO A 141 11.85 6.17 -0.59
CA PRO A 141 10.95 5.01 -0.43
C PRO A 141 11.26 4.22 0.86
N ASN A 142 10.21 3.78 1.54
CA ASN A 142 10.27 2.83 2.65
C ASN A 142 9.54 1.56 2.20
N HIS A 143 10.29 0.48 1.97
CA HIS A 143 9.76 -0.75 1.37
C HIS A 143 9.08 -1.64 2.39
N ALA A 144 7.99 -2.26 1.96
CA ALA A 144 7.24 -3.23 2.75
C ALA A 144 6.82 -4.41 1.87
N VAL A 145 6.55 -5.53 2.53
CA VAL A 145 6.06 -6.76 1.91
C VAL A 145 4.70 -7.12 2.52
N ASP A 146 3.78 -7.58 1.67
CA ASP A 146 2.48 -8.10 2.07
C ASP A 146 2.33 -9.51 1.49
N VAL A 147 2.00 -10.49 2.32
CA VAL A 147 1.90 -11.90 1.95
C VAL A 147 0.44 -12.33 1.90
N ILE A 148 -0.05 -12.61 0.68
CA ILE A 148 -1.41 -13.11 0.46
C ILE A 148 -1.38 -14.62 0.31
N VAL A 149 -1.80 -15.33 1.36
CA VAL A 149 -2.08 -16.77 1.29
C VAL A 149 -3.56 -16.95 1.01
N SER A 150 -3.89 -17.58 -0.11
CA SER A 150 -5.28 -17.79 -0.54
C SER A 150 -5.55 -19.24 -0.93
N ARG A 151 -6.82 -19.63 -0.82
CA ARG A 151 -7.34 -20.91 -1.32
C ARG A 151 -8.80 -20.77 -1.71
N TRP A 152 -9.31 -21.69 -2.52
CA TRP A 152 -10.75 -21.77 -2.76
C TRP A 152 -11.50 -22.20 -1.50
N LYS A 153 -12.65 -21.60 -1.24
CA LYS A 153 -13.59 -22.04 -0.21
C LYS A 153 -14.19 -23.37 -0.64
N ARG A 154 -14.26 -24.31 0.31
CA ARG A 154 -14.84 -25.64 0.10
C ARG A 154 -15.95 -25.88 1.10
N ASN A 155 -17.02 -26.53 0.65
CA ASN A 155 -18.15 -26.94 1.49
C ASN A 155 -17.81 -28.22 2.27
N GLU A 156 -18.79 -28.75 3.02
CA GLU A 156 -18.64 -29.98 3.82
C GLU A 156 -18.30 -31.22 3.00
N SER A 157 -18.72 -31.29 1.73
CA SER A 157 -18.35 -32.38 0.80
C SER A 157 -16.97 -32.19 0.16
N GLY A 158 -16.27 -31.08 0.46
CA GLY A 158 -14.96 -30.77 -0.10
C GLY A 158 -14.99 -30.16 -1.50
N GLU A 159 -16.17 -29.86 -2.05
CA GLU A 159 -16.34 -29.21 -3.35
C GLU A 159 -16.13 -27.70 -3.25
N ILE A 160 -15.69 -27.08 -4.35
CA ILE A 160 -15.47 -25.63 -4.39
C ILE A 160 -16.82 -24.91 -4.30
N GLU A 161 -16.99 -24.10 -3.25
CA GLU A 161 -18.16 -23.25 -3.12
C GLU A 161 -18.16 -22.13 -4.16
N ARG A 162 -19.34 -21.82 -4.68
CA ARG A 162 -19.55 -20.77 -5.67
C ARG A 162 -20.51 -19.73 -5.14
N ASN A 163 -20.26 -18.48 -5.51
CA ASN A 163 -21.17 -17.39 -5.23
C ASN A 163 -22.47 -17.58 -6.04
N GLU A 164 -23.62 -17.55 -5.37
CA GLU A 164 -24.92 -17.81 -5.98
C GLU A 164 -25.28 -16.85 -7.12
N LEU A 165 -24.89 -15.58 -6.99
CA LEU A 165 -25.24 -14.54 -7.96
C LEU A 165 -24.34 -14.56 -9.21
N SER A 166 -23.04 -14.74 -9.02
CA SER A 166 -22.05 -14.65 -10.11
C SER A 166 -21.63 -16.00 -10.69
N GLY A 167 -21.95 -17.12 -10.02
CA GLY A 167 -21.48 -18.46 -10.36
C GLY A 167 -19.97 -18.68 -10.18
N LYS A 168 -19.22 -17.68 -9.72
CA LYS A 168 -17.76 -17.74 -9.58
C LYS A 168 -17.34 -18.46 -8.29
N PRO A 169 -16.21 -19.21 -8.30
CA PRO A 169 -15.63 -19.78 -7.09
C PRO A 169 -15.38 -18.73 -6.01
N LEU A 170 -15.68 -19.06 -4.76
CA LEU A 170 -15.41 -18.21 -3.60
C LEU A 170 -13.95 -18.37 -3.16
N LEU A 171 -13.19 -17.27 -3.15
CA LEU A 171 -11.81 -17.22 -2.65
C LEU A 171 -11.81 -16.84 -1.16
N GLN A 172 -11.04 -17.55 -0.34
CA GLN A 172 -10.69 -17.14 1.02
C GLN A 172 -9.19 -16.85 1.07
N PHE A 173 -8.81 -15.88 1.89
CA PHE A 173 -7.40 -15.56 2.14
C PHE A 173 -7.18 -15.37 3.64
N LEU A 174 -5.93 -15.53 4.05
CA LEU A 174 -5.50 -15.33 5.42
C LEU A 174 -5.37 -13.83 5.73
N ALA A 175 -6.02 -13.39 6.79
CA ALA A 175 -5.93 -12.03 7.31
C ALA A 175 -5.52 -12.07 8.79
N VAL A 176 -4.83 -11.02 9.24
CA VAL A 176 -4.52 -10.77 10.65
C VAL A 176 -5.38 -9.63 11.17
N VAL A 177 -5.69 -9.62 12.46
CA VAL A 177 -6.37 -8.50 13.12
C VAL A 177 -5.33 -7.69 13.87
N ARG A 178 -5.14 -6.44 13.44
CA ARG A 178 -4.15 -5.56 14.06
C ARG A 178 -4.55 -5.23 15.50
N ARG A 179 -3.60 -5.32 16.43
CA ARG A 179 -3.86 -5.02 17.85
C ARG A 179 -4.15 -3.53 18.12
N ASP A 180 -3.58 -2.64 17.32
CA ASP A 180 -3.68 -1.19 17.51
C ASP A 180 -5.01 -0.61 17.01
N THR A 181 -5.57 -1.16 15.93
CA THR A 181 -6.81 -0.65 15.32
C THR A 181 -7.99 -1.62 15.39
N GLY A 182 -7.76 -2.91 15.63
CA GLY A 182 -8.80 -3.94 15.52
C GLY A 182 -9.22 -4.25 14.07
N GLU A 183 -8.54 -3.68 13.08
CA GLU A 183 -8.86 -3.86 11.67
C GLU A 183 -8.22 -5.14 11.11
N PHE A 184 -8.91 -5.78 10.16
CA PHE A 184 -8.32 -6.82 9.33
C PHE A 184 -7.26 -6.22 8.40
N ALA A 185 -6.10 -6.89 8.32
CA ALA A 185 -5.00 -6.54 7.44
C ALA A 185 -4.42 -7.78 6.77
N ILE A 186 -3.70 -7.57 5.67
CA ILE A 186 -2.85 -8.60 5.07
C ILE A 186 -1.61 -8.73 5.96
N PRO A 187 -1.13 -9.96 6.25
CA PRO A 187 0.12 -10.15 6.97
C PRO A 187 1.29 -9.54 6.19
N GLY A 188 2.05 -8.67 6.84
CA GLY A 188 3.11 -7.93 6.17
C GLY A 188 3.78 -6.94 7.10
N GLY A 189 4.89 -6.38 6.61
CA GLY A 189 5.67 -5.41 7.35
C GLY A 189 6.84 -4.87 6.54
N MET A 190 7.76 -4.19 7.23
CA MET A 190 8.82 -3.41 6.59
C MET A 190 10.00 -4.32 6.20
N ILE A 191 10.66 -4.01 5.09
CA ILE A 191 11.91 -4.69 4.73
C ILE A 191 13.06 -4.04 5.52
N ASP A 192 13.80 -4.86 6.26
CA ASP A 192 14.94 -4.39 7.04
C ASP A 192 16.17 -4.08 6.16
N ALA A 193 17.10 -3.29 6.70
CA ALA A 193 18.32 -2.95 5.98
C ALA A 193 19.18 -4.21 5.73
N GLY A 194 19.46 -4.50 4.46
CA GLY A 194 20.22 -5.67 4.02
C GLY A 194 19.39 -6.93 3.86
N GLU A 195 18.11 -6.89 4.21
CA GLU A 195 17.18 -8.00 4.03
C GLU A 195 16.67 -8.04 2.58
N ASN A 196 16.65 -9.24 1.99
CA ASN A 196 16.04 -9.40 0.66
C ASN A 196 14.52 -9.58 0.77
N VAL A 197 13.81 -9.38 -0.35
CA VAL A 197 12.34 -9.41 -0.37
C VAL A 197 11.78 -10.75 0.11
N THR A 198 12.40 -11.87 -0.28
CA THR A 198 11.93 -13.21 0.09
C THR A 198 12.11 -13.47 1.59
N GLU A 199 13.25 -13.05 2.15
CA GLU A 199 13.52 -13.13 3.59
C GLU A 199 12.48 -12.32 4.37
N ALA A 200 12.24 -11.08 3.96
CA ALA A 200 11.22 -10.21 4.59
C ALA A 200 9.83 -10.85 4.53
N GLN A 201 9.43 -11.40 3.36
CA GLN A 201 8.12 -12.02 3.22
C GLN A 201 7.97 -13.23 4.17
N GLN A 202 9.00 -14.06 4.30
CA GLN A 202 8.97 -15.22 5.19
C GLN A 202 8.93 -14.79 6.66
N ARG A 203 9.79 -13.85 7.06
CA ARG A 203 9.86 -13.32 8.42
C ARG A 203 8.52 -12.70 8.84
N GLU A 204 8.03 -11.72 8.07
CA GLU A 204 6.78 -11.01 8.37
C GLU A 204 5.59 -11.98 8.44
N PHE A 205 5.52 -12.97 7.54
CA PHE A 205 4.47 -13.97 7.59
C PHE A 205 4.52 -14.84 8.85
N LEU A 206 5.72 -15.32 9.22
CA LEU A 206 5.91 -16.12 10.43
C LEU A 206 5.56 -15.34 11.70
N GLU A 207 6.01 -14.09 11.79
CA GLU A 207 5.81 -13.22 12.95
C GLU A 207 4.33 -12.83 13.12
N GLU A 208 3.70 -12.31 12.07
CA GLU A 208 2.32 -11.79 12.12
C GLU A 208 1.26 -12.90 12.18
N THR A 209 1.50 -14.05 11.54
CA THR A 209 0.48 -15.10 11.41
C THR A 209 0.68 -16.26 12.38
N LEU A 210 1.93 -16.68 12.60
CA LEU A 210 2.24 -17.97 13.22
C LEU A 210 2.81 -17.83 14.64
N ASN A 211 2.77 -16.62 15.21
CA ASN A 211 3.24 -16.29 16.56
C ASN A 211 4.68 -16.79 16.78
N TYR A 212 5.50 -16.69 15.74
CA TYR A 212 6.83 -17.28 15.67
C TYR A 212 7.78 -16.73 16.75
N GLU A 213 7.65 -15.44 17.09
CA GLU A 213 8.43 -14.80 18.15
C GLU A 213 8.30 -15.52 19.51
N LYS A 214 7.10 -16.00 19.85
CA LYS A 214 6.83 -16.66 21.14
C LYS A 214 7.02 -18.17 21.07
N ALA A 215 7.36 -18.73 19.91
CA ALA A 215 7.50 -20.16 19.70
C ALA A 215 8.85 -20.69 20.24
N SER A 216 8.86 -21.93 20.71
CA SER A 216 10.09 -22.64 21.10
C SER A 216 10.98 -22.92 19.87
N THR A 217 12.29 -23.15 20.08
CA THR A 217 13.23 -23.46 19.00
C THR A 217 12.78 -24.65 18.15
N LYS A 218 12.20 -25.69 18.78
CA LYS A 218 11.64 -26.84 18.06
C LYS A 218 10.46 -26.41 17.18
N ARG A 219 9.52 -25.63 17.74
CA ARG A 219 8.34 -25.17 17.01
C ARG A 219 8.69 -24.24 15.85
N ARG A 220 9.68 -23.36 16.02
CA ARG A 220 10.18 -22.48 14.96
C ARG A 220 10.65 -23.27 13.73
N ARG A 221 11.44 -24.33 13.93
CA ARG A 221 11.88 -25.23 12.85
C ARG A 221 10.73 -25.92 12.12
N GLU A 222 9.65 -26.26 12.84
CA GLU A 222 8.45 -26.84 12.23
C GLU A 222 7.71 -25.81 11.37
N LEU A 223 7.58 -24.57 11.83
CA LEU A 223 6.93 -23.49 11.11
C LEU A 223 7.71 -23.10 9.85
N GLU A 224 9.04 -23.02 9.92
CA GLU A 224 9.91 -22.77 8.77
C GLU A 224 9.73 -23.82 7.69
N LYS A 225 9.72 -25.11 8.06
CA LYS A 225 9.47 -26.22 7.12
C LYS A 225 8.07 -26.16 6.51
N LEU A 226 7.07 -25.74 7.30
CA LEU A 226 5.68 -25.63 6.83
C LEU A 226 5.54 -24.61 5.70
N ILE A 227 6.27 -23.50 5.77
CA ILE A 227 6.18 -22.41 4.79
C ILE A 227 7.14 -22.57 3.61
N GLU A 228 8.13 -23.46 3.71
CA GLU A 228 9.16 -23.63 2.68
C GLU A 228 8.57 -23.92 1.29
N ALA A 229 7.71 -24.93 1.16
CA ALA A 229 7.10 -25.29 -0.11
C ALA A 229 6.12 -24.22 -0.66
N PRO A 230 5.22 -23.62 0.15
CA PRO A 230 4.39 -22.51 -0.28
C PRO A 230 5.17 -21.29 -0.79
N PHE A 231 6.29 -20.92 -0.15
CA PHE A 231 7.08 -19.77 -0.59
C PHE A 231 7.98 -20.08 -1.79
N LYS A 232 8.38 -21.35 -1.99
CA LYS A 232 9.09 -21.78 -3.21
C LYS A 232 8.17 -21.86 -4.43
N SER A 233 6.91 -22.25 -4.24
CA SER A 233 5.92 -22.38 -5.31
C SER A 233 5.01 -21.16 -5.46
N GLY A 234 5.13 -20.19 -4.55
CA GLY A 234 4.37 -18.95 -4.56
C GLY A 234 4.63 -18.12 -5.80
N VAL A 235 3.58 -17.44 -6.28
CA VAL A 235 3.67 -16.53 -7.42
C VAL A 235 3.66 -15.10 -6.91
N GLU A 236 4.60 -14.31 -7.39
CA GLU A 236 4.63 -12.88 -7.12
C GLU A 236 3.50 -12.17 -7.87
N ILE A 237 2.54 -11.60 -7.13
CA ILE A 237 1.34 -10.98 -7.72
C ILE A 237 1.58 -9.49 -8.06
N LYS A 238 2.37 -8.76 -7.27
CA LYS A 238 2.63 -7.32 -7.47
C LYS A 238 3.86 -6.82 -6.71
N ARG A 239 4.65 -5.93 -7.35
CA ARG A 239 5.92 -5.36 -6.83
C ARG A 239 5.84 -3.92 -6.28
N ASN A 240 4.66 -3.36 -6.03
CA ASN A 240 4.50 -1.89 -5.98
C ASN A 240 4.16 -1.29 -4.59
N THR A 241 4.66 -1.86 -3.49
CA THR A 241 4.42 -1.35 -2.13
C THR A 241 5.61 -0.54 -1.62
N ASP A 242 5.64 0.73 -2.03
CA ASP A 242 6.51 1.73 -1.41
C ASP A 242 5.65 2.67 -0.58
N PHE A 243 6.00 2.81 0.70
CA PHE A 243 5.55 3.94 1.50
C PHE A 243 6.46 5.12 1.22
N TYR A 244 5.92 6.15 0.60
CA TYR A 244 6.64 7.41 0.45
C TYR A 244 6.41 8.28 1.68
N PRO A 245 7.46 8.73 2.35
CA PRO A 245 7.39 9.86 3.26
C PRO A 245 6.95 11.11 2.52
N VAL A 246 6.59 12.07 3.35
CA VAL A 246 5.87 13.26 3.02
C VAL A 246 6.89 14.39 2.86
N PHE A 247 7.27 14.79 1.64
CA PHE A 247 8.38 15.75 1.43
C PHE A 247 8.10 16.93 0.48
N PHE A 248 9.06 17.87 0.47
CA PHE A 248 9.04 19.36 0.56
C PHE A 248 9.00 20.18 -0.76
N THR A 249 8.82 21.51 -0.66
CA THR A 249 8.95 22.55 -1.71
C THR A 249 10.26 23.33 -1.66
N LYS A 250 10.81 23.61 -2.84
CA LYS A 250 11.78 24.66 -3.20
C LYS A 250 12.03 25.74 -2.13
N ALA A 251 13.23 25.76 -1.56
CA ALA A 251 13.80 26.99 -1.03
C ALA A 251 14.07 27.93 -2.22
N SER A 252 13.66 29.19 -2.07
CA SER A 252 13.96 30.33 -2.95
C SER A 252 15.42 30.34 -3.39
#